data_AF-A0A2E0RWS6-F1
#
_entry.id   AF-A0A2E0RWS6-F1
#
_cell.length_a   1.000
_cell.length_b   1.000
_cell.length_c   1.000
_cell.angle_alpha   90.00
_cell.angle_beta   90.00
_cell.angle_gamma   90.00
#
_symmetry.space_group_name_H-M   'P 1'
#
loop_
_entity.id
_entity.type
_entity.pdbx_description
1 polymer ?
#
loop_
_entity_poly.entity_id
_entity_poly.type
_entity_poly.pdbx_seq_one_letter_code
_entity_poly.pdbx_strand_id
1 'polypeptide(L)'
;MIAIGTLAVMVRPPFSKRKSDQSIKDFFVLRKGVPEGLLSSLVPFVNGLMYDSDVFGASVPKRELHAAFARMNDIYLPESAFDAGRMFQQHRDVLLDAVDFVLGTAVTNDTYSGPHLVAQLESELIEARSAYTIGKDGDGRYELQERQPAELTSLVESATAATDRAAEHLRRAWSKAFARKPDPNGACVEAVAAIEASAKPTISPKNASATLGTMIADLKNKPSKWTTDSEADEDVEKIIAMMEMVWKGHYRHGDETKPIQVSATGAEMIVQQASLLVHWFRAGRIRLA
;
A
#
# COMPACT_ATOMS: atom_id res chain seq x y z
N MET A 1 -2.36 20.52 8.01
CA MET A 1 -2.64 19.08 8.08
C MET A 1 -4.11 18.92 7.73
N ILE A 2 -4.43 18.84 6.44
CA ILE A 2 -5.81 18.67 5.98
C ILE A 2 -6.12 17.20 6.19
N ALA A 3 -7.00 16.91 7.15
CA ALA A 3 -7.66 15.62 7.19
C ALA A 3 -8.37 15.47 5.84
N ILE A 4 -7.87 14.55 5.02
CA ILE A 4 -8.62 14.05 3.86
C ILE A 4 -9.74 13.19 4.46
N GLY A 5 -10.70 13.88 5.08
CA GLY A 5 -11.93 13.29 5.54
C GLY A 5 -12.61 12.75 4.31
N THR A 6 -12.72 11.43 4.28
CA THR A 6 -13.51 10.56 3.41
C THR A 6 -14.63 11.29 2.69
N LEU A 7 -14.30 12.01 1.62
CA LEU A 7 -15.23 12.29 0.55
C LEU A 7 -15.38 10.95 -0.16
N ALA A 8 -16.24 10.11 0.40
CA ALA A 8 -16.93 9.11 -0.39
C ALA A 8 -17.68 9.92 -1.46
N VAL A 9 -17.01 10.21 -2.57
CA VAL A 9 -17.67 10.51 -3.83
C VAL A 9 -18.52 9.28 -4.05
N MET A 10 -19.79 9.38 -3.65
CA MET A 10 -20.73 8.29 -3.74
C MET A 10 -21.00 8.14 -5.22
N VAL A 11 -20.18 7.34 -5.90
CA VAL A 11 -20.31 7.04 -7.33
C VAL A 11 -21.65 6.34 -7.49
N ARG A 12 -22.69 7.13 -7.76
CA ARG A 12 -24.03 6.60 -7.94
C ARG A 12 -24.02 5.75 -9.20
N PRO A 13 -24.59 4.53 -9.17
CA PRO A 13 -24.71 3.74 -10.38
C PRO A 13 -25.43 4.55 -11.45
N PRO A 14 -24.96 4.56 -12.71
CA PRO A 14 -25.68 5.24 -13.79
C PRO A 14 -27.05 4.58 -13.98
N PHE A 15 -28.02 5.33 -14.51
CA PHE A 15 -29.38 4.81 -14.72
C PHE A 15 -29.41 3.48 -15.48
N SER A 16 -28.50 3.30 -16.44
CA SER A 16 -28.35 2.06 -17.21
C SER A 16 -28.02 0.82 -16.38
N LYS A 17 -27.47 1.00 -15.17
CA LYS A 17 -27.07 -0.06 -14.24
C LYS A 17 -28.01 -0.22 -13.04
N ARG A 18 -29.09 0.56 -12.95
CA ARG A 18 -30.10 0.48 -11.87
C ARG A 18 -31.28 -0.46 -12.20
N LYS A 19 -31.11 -1.36 -13.17
CA LYS A 19 -32.18 -2.25 -13.66
C LYS A 19 -32.52 -3.38 -12.68
N SER A 20 -31.59 -3.73 -11.80
CA SER A 20 -31.76 -4.74 -10.75
C SER A 20 -30.72 -4.55 -9.64
N ASP A 21 -30.97 -5.12 -8.46
CA ASP A 21 -30.02 -5.12 -7.34
C ASP A 21 -28.70 -5.78 -7.72
N GLN A 22 -28.74 -6.85 -8.51
CA GLN A 22 -27.52 -7.51 -8.99
C GLN A 22 -26.71 -6.57 -9.90
N SER A 23 -27.37 -5.87 -10.83
CA SER A 23 -26.69 -4.90 -11.71
C SER A 23 -26.08 -3.72 -10.93
N ILE A 24 -26.67 -3.34 -9.79
CA ILE A 24 -26.10 -2.35 -8.88
C ILE A 24 -24.89 -2.92 -8.15
N LYS A 25 -24.96 -4.15 -7.63
CA LYS A 25 -23.84 -4.82 -6.97
C LYS A 25 -22.66 -5.00 -7.92
N ASP A 26 -22.91 -5.47 -9.14
CA ASP A 26 -21.89 -5.64 -10.19
C ASP A 26 -21.26 -4.29 -10.56
N PHE A 27 -22.02 -3.19 -10.48
CA PHE A 27 -21.47 -1.87 -10.70
C PHE A 27 -20.48 -1.45 -9.60
N PHE A 28 -20.56 -1.95 -8.37
CA PHE A 28 -19.61 -1.57 -7.32
C PHE A 28 -18.36 -2.45 -7.26
N VAL A 29 -18.27 -3.49 -8.09
CA VAL A 29 -17.05 -4.29 -8.21
C VAL A 29 -15.91 -3.43 -8.75
N LEU A 30 -14.80 -3.40 -8.00
CA LEU A 30 -13.57 -2.71 -8.39
C LEU A 30 -12.98 -3.33 -9.64
N ARG A 31 -12.46 -2.49 -10.53
CA ARG A 31 -11.94 -2.89 -11.83
C ARG A 31 -10.42 -2.99 -11.75
N LYS A 32 -9.89 -4.21 -11.92
CA LYS A 32 -8.45 -4.43 -12.12
C LYS A 32 -8.02 -3.85 -13.47
N GLY A 33 -6.76 -3.41 -13.56
CA GLY A 33 -6.20 -2.80 -14.77
C GLY A 33 -6.74 -1.40 -15.07
N VAL A 34 -6.73 -0.99 -16.34
CA VAL A 34 -7.21 0.33 -16.79
C VAL A 34 -8.54 0.19 -17.54
N PRO A 35 -9.70 0.55 -16.96
CA PRO A 35 -10.96 0.58 -17.70
C PRO A 35 -10.99 1.67 -18.76
N GLU A 36 -11.86 1.53 -19.76
CA GLU A 36 -11.91 2.44 -20.93
C GLU A 36 -12.02 3.92 -20.56
N GLY A 37 -12.92 4.27 -19.63
CA GLY A 37 -13.09 5.65 -19.19
C GLY A 37 -11.90 6.20 -18.38
N LEU A 38 -11.02 5.34 -17.87
CA LEU A 38 -9.81 5.76 -17.16
C LEU A 38 -8.66 6.03 -18.14
N LEU A 39 -8.66 5.45 -19.35
CA LEU A 39 -7.66 5.73 -20.38
C LEU A 39 -7.64 7.21 -20.77
N SER A 40 -8.83 7.83 -20.90
CA SER A 40 -8.97 9.25 -21.24
C SER A 40 -8.39 10.20 -20.18
N SER A 41 -8.14 9.71 -18.98
CA SER A 41 -7.55 10.46 -17.88
C SER A 41 -6.06 10.15 -17.72
N LEU A 42 -5.70 8.85 -17.68
CA LEU A 42 -4.32 8.42 -17.43
C LEU A 42 -3.36 8.74 -18.58
N VAL A 43 -3.79 8.63 -19.84
CA VAL A 43 -2.91 8.92 -20.98
C VAL A 43 -2.50 10.39 -21.01
N PRO A 44 -3.42 11.37 -20.91
CA PRO A 44 -3.03 12.77 -20.77
C PRO A 44 -2.20 13.06 -19.51
N PHE A 45 -2.52 12.42 -18.38
CA PHE A 45 -1.75 12.56 -17.14
C PHE A 45 -0.28 12.16 -17.32
N VAL A 46 -0.02 10.96 -17.84
CA VAL A 46 1.35 10.49 -18.11
C VAL A 46 2.02 11.37 -19.17
N ASN A 47 1.31 11.66 -20.26
CA ASN A 47 1.90 12.42 -21.37
C ASN A 47 2.28 13.85 -20.94
N GLY A 48 1.46 14.52 -20.14
CA GLY A 48 1.76 15.87 -19.63
C GLY A 48 2.97 15.91 -18.69
N LEU A 49 3.31 14.78 -18.07
CA LEU A 49 4.48 14.66 -17.20
C LEU A 49 5.72 14.19 -17.94
N MET A 50 5.58 13.33 -18.95
CA MET A 50 6.70 12.70 -19.68
C MET A 50 7.14 13.45 -20.94
N TYR A 51 6.29 14.30 -21.50
CA TYR A 51 6.57 15.04 -22.72
C TYR A 51 6.40 16.55 -22.50
N ASP A 52 7.18 17.33 -23.24
CA ASP A 52 7.02 18.76 -23.41
C ASP A 52 6.50 19.06 -24.82
N SER A 53 6.10 20.32 -25.03
CA SER A 53 5.85 20.85 -26.36
C SER A 53 7.03 21.71 -26.79
N ASP A 54 7.56 21.47 -27.99
CA ASP A 54 8.56 22.34 -28.58
C ASP A 54 7.96 23.68 -29.07
N VAL A 55 8.80 24.54 -29.63
CA VAL A 55 8.39 25.87 -30.13
C VAL A 55 7.38 25.80 -31.28
N PHE A 56 7.24 24.65 -31.94
CA PHE A 56 6.27 24.40 -33.01
C PHE A 56 5.03 23.64 -32.50
N GLY A 57 4.95 23.39 -31.19
CA GLY A 57 3.88 22.62 -30.56
C GLY A 57 3.99 21.11 -30.79
N ALA A 58 5.11 20.62 -31.35
CA ALA A 58 5.36 19.20 -31.47
C ALA A 58 5.74 18.62 -30.10
N SER A 59 5.20 17.44 -29.80
CA SER A 59 5.54 16.74 -28.57
C SER A 59 6.97 16.23 -28.63
N VAL A 60 7.76 16.57 -27.62
CA VAL A 60 9.14 16.11 -27.43
C VAL A 60 9.28 15.43 -26.06
N PRO A 61 10.02 14.32 -25.96
CA PRO A 61 10.11 13.58 -24.72
C PRO A 61 11.07 14.25 -23.73
N LYS A 62 10.71 14.23 -22.44
CA LYS A 62 11.62 14.61 -21.36
C LYS A 62 12.65 13.50 -21.19
N ARG A 63 13.78 13.66 -21.87
CA ARG A 63 14.82 12.63 -22.06
C ARG A 63 15.25 11.94 -20.76
N GLU A 64 15.42 12.69 -19.67
CA GLU A 64 15.84 12.13 -18.40
C GLU A 64 14.79 11.17 -17.82
N LEU A 65 13.51 11.57 -17.84
CA LEU A 65 12.39 10.74 -17.37
C LEU A 65 12.17 9.53 -18.26
N HIS A 66 12.22 9.69 -19.58
CA HIS A 66 12.14 8.57 -20.54
C HIS A 66 13.25 7.55 -20.32
N ALA A 67 14.49 8.01 -20.21
CA ALA A 67 15.63 7.12 -20.00
C ALA A 67 15.57 6.44 -18.63
N ALA A 68 15.12 7.14 -17.58
CA ALA A 68 14.90 6.55 -16.27
C ALA A 68 13.78 5.50 -16.29
N PHE A 69 12.64 5.79 -16.93
CA PHE A 69 11.55 4.84 -17.11
C PHE A 69 12.02 3.56 -17.82
N ALA A 70 12.75 3.72 -18.93
CA ALA A 70 13.26 2.60 -19.71
C ALA A 70 14.23 1.72 -18.91
N ARG A 71 15.14 2.33 -18.15
CA ARG A 71 16.07 1.58 -17.28
C ARG A 71 15.35 0.84 -16.15
N MET A 72 14.31 1.44 -15.56
CA MET A 72 13.61 0.87 -14.41
C MET A 72 12.60 -0.22 -14.79
N ASN A 73 11.98 -0.10 -15.95
CA ASN A 73 10.90 -0.98 -16.37
C ASN A 73 11.25 -1.90 -17.53
N ASP A 74 12.46 -1.77 -18.11
CA ASP A 74 12.90 -2.49 -19.31
C ASP A 74 11.92 -2.30 -20.51
N ILE A 75 11.33 -1.10 -20.58
CA ILE A 75 10.32 -0.73 -21.59
C ILE A 75 10.68 0.63 -22.18
N TYR A 76 10.83 0.68 -23.50
CA TYR A 76 11.03 1.93 -24.21
C TYR A 76 9.69 2.58 -24.58
N LEU A 77 9.50 3.85 -24.19
CA LEU A 77 8.36 4.64 -24.62
C LEU A 77 8.66 5.35 -25.95
N PRO A 78 7.70 5.42 -26.88
CA PRO A 78 7.85 6.18 -28.11
C PRO A 78 8.24 7.64 -27.88
N GLU A 79 9.03 8.21 -28.78
CA GLU A 79 9.48 9.61 -28.69
C GLU A 79 8.33 10.62 -28.87
N SER A 80 7.23 10.24 -29.53
CA SER A 80 6.04 11.08 -29.66
C SER A 80 4.97 10.68 -28.63
N ALA A 81 4.34 11.66 -27.98
CA ALA A 81 3.23 11.41 -27.06
C ALA A 81 2.03 10.73 -27.74
N PHE A 82 1.84 10.97 -29.04
CA PHE A 82 0.78 10.32 -29.82
C PHE A 82 1.02 8.82 -29.96
N ASP A 83 2.25 8.41 -30.31
CA ASP A 83 2.59 6.99 -30.45
C ASP A 83 2.61 6.29 -29.11
N ALA A 84 3.07 6.95 -28.04
CA ALA A 84 2.96 6.43 -26.68
C ALA A 84 1.50 6.26 -26.26
N GLY A 85 0.63 7.20 -26.59
CA GLY A 85 -0.82 7.06 -26.39
C GLY A 85 -1.39 5.82 -27.08
N ARG A 86 -0.98 5.53 -28.32
CA ARG A 86 -1.38 4.29 -29.03
C ARG A 86 -0.82 3.04 -28.34
N MET A 87 0.43 3.08 -27.90
CA MET A 87 1.05 2.00 -27.14
C MET A 87 0.27 1.72 -25.85
N PHE A 88 -0.10 2.75 -25.09
CA PHE A 88 -0.87 2.63 -23.85
C PHE A 88 -2.28 2.04 -24.06
N GLN A 89 -2.94 2.38 -25.17
CA GLN A 89 -4.23 1.77 -25.53
C GLN A 89 -4.11 0.27 -25.78
N GLN A 90 -3.01 -0.17 -26.41
CA GLN A 90 -2.73 -1.56 -26.72
C GLN A 90 -2.19 -2.34 -25.51
N HIS A 91 -1.40 -1.68 -24.67
CA HIS A 91 -0.68 -2.26 -23.54
C HIS A 91 -0.98 -1.48 -22.25
N ARG A 92 -2.18 -1.72 -21.69
CA ARG A 92 -2.69 -1.00 -20.52
C ARG A 92 -1.85 -1.19 -19.26
N ASP A 93 -1.15 -2.32 -19.13
CA ASP A 93 -0.24 -2.53 -18.01
C ASP A 93 0.97 -1.59 -18.07
N VAL A 94 1.50 -1.32 -19.27
CA VAL A 94 2.59 -0.35 -19.47
C VAL A 94 2.14 1.07 -19.09
N LEU A 95 0.88 1.41 -19.35
CA LEU A 95 0.32 2.67 -18.86
C LEU A 95 0.33 2.75 -17.34
N LEU A 96 -0.04 1.68 -16.63
CA LEU A 96 0.03 1.66 -15.18
C LEU A 96 1.48 1.70 -14.67
N ASP A 97 2.43 1.05 -15.34
CA ASP A 97 3.87 1.21 -15.05
C ASP A 97 4.30 2.67 -15.19
N ALA A 98 3.85 3.35 -16.24
CA ALA A 98 4.17 4.76 -16.49
C ALA A 98 3.52 5.68 -15.44
N VAL A 99 2.26 5.44 -15.06
CA VAL A 99 1.56 6.18 -13.99
C VAL A 99 2.31 6.02 -12.65
N ASP A 100 2.62 4.79 -12.27
CA ASP A 100 3.34 4.48 -11.03
C ASP A 100 4.74 5.13 -11.01
N PHE A 101 5.44 5.08 -12.14
CA PHE A 101 6.74 5.73 -12.29
C PHE A 101 6.67 7.25 -12.15
N VAL A 102 5.74 7.93 -12.82
CA VAL A 102 5.65 9.40 -12.73
C VAL A 102 5.18 9.87 -11.34
N LEU A 103 4.34 9.07 -10.66
CA LEU A 103 3.98 9.30 -9.26
C LEU A 103 5.24 9.28 -8.36
N GLY A 104 6.04 8.23 -8.46
CA GLY A 104 7.24 8.05 -7.64
C GLY A 104 8.41 8.99 -7.99
N THR A 105 8.33 9.69 -9.12
CA THR A 105 9.39 10.57 -9.61
C THR A 105 8.91 12.01 -9.75
N ALA A 106 8.40 12.39 -10.92
CA ALA A 106 8.02 13.76 -11.27
C ALA A 106 7.03 14.38 -10.28
N VAL A 107 5.99 13.64 -9.91
CA VAL A 107 4.93 14.13 -8.98
C VAL A 107 5.46 14.25 -7.56
N THR A 108 6.25 13.28 -7.09
CA THR A 108 6.84 13.32 -5.75
C THR A 108 7.82 14.48 -5.59
N ASN A 109 8.61 14.78 -6.63
CA ASN A 109 9.61 15.84 -6.60
C ASN A 109 9.00 17.25 -6.78
N ASP A 110 7.78 17.35 -7.28
CA ASP A 110 7.06 18.62 -7.42
C ASP A 110 6.24 18.92 -6.16
N THR A 111 6.82 19.72 -5.26
CA THR A 111 6.17 20.10 -4.00
C THR A 111 4.99 21.05 -4.17
N TYR A 112 4.82 21.68 -5.34
CA TYR A 112 3.77 22.66 -5.59
C TYR A 112 2.57 22.02 -6.27
N SER A 113 2.75 21.46 -7.46
CA SER A 113 1.65 20.88 -8.24
C SER A 113 1.43 19.40 -7.94
N GLY A 114 2.44 18.69 -7.42
CA GLY A 114 2.36 17.26 -7.12
C GLY A 114 1.14 16.87 -6.27
N PRO A 115 0.91 17.49 -5.10
CA PRO A 115 -0.26 17.19 -4.27
C PRO A 115 -1.61 17.41 -4.97
N HIS A 116 -1.70 18.44 -5.83
CA HIS A 116 -2.92 18.72 -6.60
C HIS A 116 -3.15 17.67 -7.70
N LEU A 117 -2.09 17.27 -8.40
CA LEU A 117 -2.13 16.20 -9.40
C LEU A 117 -2.56 14.86 -8.77
N VAL A 118 -2.03 14.54 -7.58
CA VAL A 118 -2.43 13.35 -6.82
C VAL A 118 -3.91 13.40 -6.45
N ALA A 119 -4.40 14.53 -5.92
CA ALA A 119 -5.81 14.67 -5.55
C ALA A 119 -6.74 14.52 -6.75
N GLN A 120 -6.38 15.11 -7.90
CA GLN A 120 -7.14 14.96 -9.13
C GLN A 120 -7.16 13.51 -9.60
N LEU A 121 -5.99 12.87 -9.70
CA LEU A 121 -5.89 11.49 -10.15
C LEU A 121 -6.62 10.52 -9.21
N GLU A 122 -6.58 10.73 -7.89
CA GLU A 122 -7.35 9.92 -6.95
C GLU A 122 -8.86 10.03 -7.21
N SER A 123 -9.38 11.23 -7.52
CA SER A 123 -10.80 11.39 -7.92
C SER A 123 -11.13 10.58 -9.18
N GLU A 124 -10.26 10.64 -10.19
CA GLU A 124 -10.44 9.91 -11.44
C GLU A 124 -10.40 8.39 -11.22
N LEU A 125 -9.50 7.90 -10.37
CA LEU A 125 -9.43 6.49 -9.96
C LEU A 125 -10.72 6.05 -9.24
N ILE A 126 -11.24 6.88 -8.33
CA ILE A 126 -12.50 6.62 -7.62
C ILE A 126 -13.69 6.57 -8.58
N GLU A 127 -13.84 7.57 -9.45
CA GLU A 127 -14.92 7.67 -10.43
C GLU A 127 -14.92 6.48 -11.40
N ALA A 128 -13.72 6.05 -11.82
CA ALA A 128 -13.54 4.88 -12.66
C ALA A 128 -13.75 3.55 -11.94
N ARG A 129 -13.88 3.55 -10.60
CA ARG A 129 -13.88 2.37 -9.72
C ARG A 129 -12.64 1.52 -9.92
N SER A 130 -11.49 2.17 -10.00
CA SER A 130 -10.19 1.50 -10.09
C SER A 130 -9.95 0.66 -8.85
N ALA A 131 -9.38 -0.53 -9.05
CA ALA A 131 -8.82 -1.33 -7.97
C ALA A 131 -7.58 -0.69 -7.33
N TYR A 132 -7.05 0.39 -7.94
CA TYR A 132 -5.92 1.14 -7.41
C TYR A 132 -6.35 2.44 -6.71
N THR A 133 -5.51 2.87 -5.78
CA THR A 133 -5.51 4.16 -5.09
C THR A 133 -4.09 4.68 -5.03
N ILE A 134 -3.89 5.95 -4.70
CA ILE A 134 -2.56 6.54 -4.54
C ILE A 134 -2.19 6.49 -3.05
N GLY A 135 -1.12 5.76 -2.75
CA GLY A 135 -0.50 5.75 -1.44
C GLY A 135 0.87 6.39 -1.46
N LYS A 136 1.64 6.12 -0.41
CA LYS A 136 3.06 6.45 -0.34
C LYS A 136 3.89 5.24 0.05
N ASP A 137 5.08 5.14 -0.53
CA ASP A 137 6.07 4.16 -0.15
C ASP A 137 6.73 4.50 1.19
N GLY A 138 7.63 3.62 1.65
CA GLY A 138 8.37 3.81 2.91
C GLY A 138 9.25 5.06 2.96
N ASP A 139 9.62 5.62 1.80
CA ASP A 139 10.44 6.83 1.66
C ASP A 139 9.58 8.08 1.43
N GLY A 140 8.26 7.93 1.42
CA GLY A 140 7.29 9.01 1.27
C GLY A 140 6.98 9.41 -0.17
N ARG A 141 7.43 8.63 -1.15
CA ARG A 141 7.14 8.85 -2.58
C ARG A 141 5.76 8.30 -2.92
N TYR A 142 5.05 8.96 -3.83
CA TYR A 142 3.75 8.49 -4.27
C TYR A 142 3.86 7.21 -5.11
N GLU A 143 2.92 6.30 -4.94
CA GLU A 143 2.84 5.05 -5.70
C GLU A 143 1.38 4.58 -5.84
N LEU A 144 1.11 3.74 -6.83
CA LEU A 144 -0.15 3.02 -6.94
C LEU A 144 -0.18 1.86 -5.94
N GLN A 145 -1.24 1.80 -5.14
CA GLN A 145 -1.52 0.70 -4.21
C GLN A 145 -2.87 0.07 -4.52
N GLU A 146 -3.00 -1.24 -4.31
CA GLU A 146 -4.28 -1.93 -4.33
C GLU A 146 -5.19 -1.40 -3.23
N ARG A 147 -6.42 -1.07 -3.61
CA ARG A 147 -7.42 -0.49 -2.72
C ARG A 147 -7.86 -1.52 -1.69
N GLN A 148 -7.66 -1.18 -0.42
CA GLN A 148 -8.13 -1.95 0.72
C GLN A 148 -9.45 -1.39 1.27
N PRO A 149 -10.18 -2.15 2.12
CA PRO A 149 -11.32 -1.61 2.85
C PRO A 149 -10.97 -0.33 3.61
N ALA A 150 -11.93 0.60 3.68
CA ALA A 150 -11.70 1.93 4.27
C ALA A 150 -11.29 1.83 5.75
N GLU A 151 -11.90 0.90 6.48
CA GLU A 151 -11.64 0.66 7.90
C GLU A 151 -10.20 0.19 8.14
N LEU A 152 -9.69 -0.68 7.26
CA LEU A 152 -8.31 -1.15 7.32
C LEU A 152 -7.33 -0.01 6.98
N THR A 153 -7.66 0.79 5.96
CA THR A 153 -6.84 1.95 5.57
C THR A 153 -6.74 2.95 6.72
N SER A 154 -7.87 3.32 7.35
CA SER A 154 -7.89 4.22 8.50
C SER A 154 -7.17 3.67 9.74
N LEU A 155 -7.23 2.35 9.95
CA LEU A 155 -6.46 1.69 11.01
C LEU A 155 -4.94 1.87 10.80
N VAL A 156 -4.47 1.66 9.56
CA VAL A 156 -3.05 1.81 9.21
C VAL A 156 -2.62 3.27 9.27
N GLU A 157 -3.42 4.19 8.76
CA GLU A 157 -3.15 5.63 8.86
C GLU A 157 -3.00 6.07 10.32
N SER A 158 -3.88 5.60 11.21
CA SER A 158 -3.80 5.86 12.65
C SER A 158 -2.53 5.26 13.26
N ALA A 159 -2.21 4.00 12.94
CA ALA A 159 -1.01 3.30 13.44
C ALA A 159 0.31 3.90 12.92
N THR A 160 0.25 4.56 11.77
CA THR A 160 1.39 5.20 11.10
C THR A 160 1.38 6.73 11.21
N ALA A 161 0.53 7.33 12.04
CA ALA A 161 0.51 8.79 12.23
C ALA A 161 1.78 9.34 12.89
N ALA A 162 2.48 8.52 13.68
CA ALA A 162 3.74 8.90 14.32
C ALA A 162 4.96 8.79 13.38
N THR A 163 6.07 9.42 13.77
CA THR A 163 7.35 9.37 13.05
C THR A 163 8.36 8.43 13.70
N ASP A 164 7.89 7.41 14.42
CA ASP A 164 8.74 6.40 15.06
C ASP A 164 9.01 5.20 14.14
N ARG A 165 9.93 4.33 14.59
CA ARG A 165 10.34 3.13 13.84
C ARG A 165 9.18 2.17 13.56
N ALA A 166 8.22 2.05 14.48
CA ALA A 166 7.07 1.17 14.28
C ALA A 166 6.20 1.66 13.11
N ALA A 167 5.96 2.97 13.04
CA ALA A 167 5.24 3.59 11.93
C ALA A 167 6.02 3.47 10.61
N GLU A 168 7.34 3.69 10.61
CA GLU A 168 8.20 3.55 9.43
C GLU A 168 8.15 2.13 8.85
N HIS A 169 8.38 1.11 9.69
CA HIS A 169 8.31 -0.28 9.30
C HIS A 169 6.91 -0.66 8.81
N LEU A 170 5.84 -0.17 9.46
CA LEU A 170 4.48 -0.47 9.02
C LEU A 170 4.14 0.16 7.66
N ARG A 171 4.62 1.39 7.37
CA ARG A 171 4.45 1.99 6.03
C ARG A 171 5.18 1.18 4.95
N ARG A 172 6.42 0.75 5.23
CA ARG A 172 7.18 -0.13 4.32
C ARG A 172 6.49 -1.47 4.10
N ALA A 173 5.99 -2.09 5.17
CA ALA A 173 5.25 -3.35 5.10
C ALA A 173 4.01 -3.21 4.21
N TRP A 174 3.24 -2.14 4.42
CA TRP A 174 2.04 -1.82 3.64
C TRP A 174 2.36 -1.61 2.16
N SER A 175 3.32 -0.73 1.85
CA SER A 175 3.78 -0.48 0.49
C SER A 175 4.23 -1.78 -0.19
N LYS A 176 5.08 -2.58 0.46
CA LYS A 176 5.55 -3.85 -0.12
C LYS A 176 4.45 -4.89 -0.32
N ALA A 177 3.38 -4.90 0.48
CA ALA A 177 2.28 -5.84 0.30
C ALA A 177 1.29 -5.39 -0.78
N PHE A 178 0.99 -4.09 -0.83
CA PHE A 178 -0.14 -3.56 -1.60
C PHE A 178 0.28 -2.68 -2.77
N ALA A 179 1.55 -2.33 -2.96
CA ALA A 179 2.01 -1.64 -4.16
C ALA A 179 1.69 -2.46 -5.41
N ARG A 180 1.57 -1.78 -6.56
CA ARG A 180 1.29 -2.43 -7.84
C ARG A 180 2.25 -3.59 -8.16
N LYS A 181 3.52 -3.46 -7.77
CA LYS A 181 4.54 -4.52 -7.82
C LYS A 181 4.90 -4.96 -6.39
N PRO A 182 4.20 -5.95 -5.81
CA PRO A 182 4.42 -6.34 -4.42
C PRO A 182 5.76 -7.07 -4.23
N ASP A 183 6.33 -6.92 -3.03
CA ASP A 183 7.46 -7.67 -2.47
C ASP A 183 6.98 -8.44 -1.23
N PRO A 184 6.37 -9.63 -1.39
CA PRO A 184 5.72 -10.36 -0.30
C PRO A 184 6.66 -10.68 0.87
N ASN A 185 7.89 -11.10 0.58
CA ASN A 185 8.85 -11.45 1.64
C ASN A 185 9.31 -10.20 2.39
N GLY A 186 9.63 -9.13 1.66
CA GLY A 186 10.00 -7.87 2.29
C GLY A 186 8.86 -7.28 3.12
N ALA A 187 7.60 -7.41 2.66
CA ALA A 187 6.44 -6.99 3.43
C ALA A 187 6.35 -7.71 4.78
N CYS A 188 6.60 -9.03 4.80
CA CYS A 188 6.58 -9.83 6.02
C CYS A 188 7.71 -9.44 6.99
N VAL A 189 8.92 -9.19 6.48
CA VAL A 189 10.07 -8.73 7.29
C VAL A 189 9.75 -7.39 7.96
N GLU A 190 9.23 -6.43 7.20
CA GLU A 190 8.86 -5.11 7.72
C GLU A 190 7.69 -5.18 8.70
N ALA A 191 6.72 -6.08 8.47
CA ALA A 191 5.59 -6.30 9.38
C ALA A 191 6.05 -6.78 10.77
N VAL A 192 7.01 -7.71 10.82
CA VAL A 192 7.61 -8.19 12.07
C VAL A 192 8.35 -7.06 12.78
N ALA A 193 9.18 -6.31 12.05
CA ALA A 193 9.91 -5.18 12.61
C ALA A 193 8.97 -4.09 13.18
N ALA A 194 7.81 -3.87 12.55
CA ALA A 194 6.79 -2.96 13.05
C ALA A 194 6.20 -3.42 14.39
N ILE A 195 5.85 -4.70 14.50
CA ILE A 195 5.37 -5.29 15.76
C ILE A 195 6.46 -5.19 16.82
N GLU A 196 7.70 -5.58 16.51
CA GLU A 196 8.83 -5.51 17.44
C GLU A 196 9.03 -4.11 17.99
N ALA A 197 9.04 -3.09 17.13
CA ALA A 197 9.21 -1.71 17.53
C ALA A 197 8.06 -1.21 18.42
N SER A 198 6.82 -1.66 18.17
CA SER A 198 5.64 -1.26 18.94
C SER A 198 5.49 -1.99 20.28
N ALA A 199 5.84 -3.27 20.34
CA ALA A 199 5.57 -4.14 21.48
C ALA A 199 6.72 -4.14 22.51
N LYS A 200 7.96 -3.92 22.06
CA LYS A 200 9.16 -3.94 22.90
C LYS A 200 9.10 -3.01 24.11
N PRO A 201 8.62 -1.74 24.01
CA PRO A 201 8.49 -0.87 25.17
C PRO A 201 7.57 -1.43 26.27
N THR A 202 6.61 -2.27 25.90
CA THR A 202 5.66 -2.87 26.83
C THR A 202 6.13 -4.23 27.34
N ILE A 203 6.54 -5.13 26.44
CA ILE A 203 6.81 -6.54 26.78
C ILE A 203 8.22 -6.72 27.34
N SER A 204 9.23 -6.15 26.69
CA SER A 204 10.63 -6.37 27.02
C SER A 204 11.41 -5.04 27.10
N PRO A 205 10.98 -4.05 27.90
CA PRO A 205 11.57 -2.70 27.92
C PRO A 205 13.06 -2.67 28.29
N LYS A 206 13.54 -3.69 28.99
CA LYS A 206 14.94 -3.81 29.44
C LYS A 206 15.81 -4.64 28.49
N ASN A 207 15.23 -5.30 27.49
CA ASN A 207 15.96 -6.15 26.55
C ASN A 207 16.13 -5.40 25.22
N ALA A 208 17.28 -4.76 25.03
CA ALA A 208 17.57 -4.00 23.82
C ALA A 208 17.64 -4.88 22.55
N SER A 209 17.83 -6.19 22.68
CA SER A 209 17.86 -7.15 21.57
C SER A 209 16.60 -8.03 21.49
N ALA A 210 15.49 -7.61 22.12
CA ALA A 210 14.23 -8.33 22.04
C ALA A 210 13.74 -8.42 20.58
N THR A 211 13.46 -9.63 20.14
CA THR A 211 12.78 -9.98 18.89
C THR A 211 11.34 -10.42 19.17
N LEU A 212 10.54 -10.55 18.12
CA LEU A 212 9.17 -11.04 18.19
C LEU A 212 9.11 -12.42 18.84
N GLY A 213 10.03 -13.32 18.48
CA GLY A 213 10.14 -14.65 19.10
C GLY A 213 10.41 -14.58 20.60
N THR A 214 11.31 -13.68 21.05
CA THR A 214 11.58 -13.52 22.48
C THR A 214 10.41 -12.90 23.24
N MET A 215 9.69 -11.94 22.65
CA MET A 215 8.50 -11.35 23.29
C MET A 215 7.35 -12.35 23.38
N ILE A 216 7.16 -13.19 22.36
CA ILE A 216 6.22 -14.32 22.41
C ILE A 216 6.57 -15.25 23.58
N ALA A 217 7.84 -15.57 23.76
CA ALA A 217 8.29 -16.40 24.89
C ALA A 217 8.06 -15.70 26.24
N ASP A 218 8.34 -14.40 26.36
CA ASP A 218 8.11 -13.62 27.58
C ASP A 218 6.63 -13.60 27.98
N LEU A 219 5.71 -13.42 27.01
CA LEU A 219 4.27 -13.50 27.23
C LEU A 219 3.84 -14.90 27.70
N LYS A 220 4.30 -15.96 27.02
CA LYS A 220 3.97 -17.36 27.37
C LYS A 220 4.47 -17.78 28.74
N ASN A 221 5.64 -17.28 29.16
CA ASN A 221 6.25 -17.69 30.42
C ASN A 221 5.44 -17.22 31.64
N LYS A 222 4.76 -16.07 31.54
CA LYS A 222 3.97 -15.48 32.63
C LYS A 222 2.74 -14.73 32.09
N PRO A 223 1.75 -15.43 31.52
CA PRO A 223 0.58 -14.79 30.90
C PRO A 223 -0.20 -13.93 31.91
N SER A 224 -0.29 -14.38 33.18
CA SER A 224 -0.96 -13.67 34.28
C SER A 224 -0.35 -12.31 34.65
N LYS A 225 0.81 -11.94 34.10
CA LYS A 225 1.38 -10.60 34.28
C LYS A 225 0.80 -9.56 33.32
N TRP A 226 0.06 -10.00 32.31
CA TRP A 226 -0.42 -9.16 31.24
C TRP A 226 -1.93 -9.07 31.32
N THR A 227 -2.46 -7.91 30.95
CA THR A 227 -3.89 -7.69 30.79
C THR A 227 -4.12 -7.12 29.41
N THR A 228 -5.25 -7.48 28.81
CA THR A 228 -5.74 -6.80 27.62
C THR A 228 -7.06 -6.10 27.89
N ASP A 229 -7.51 -5.25 26.97
CA ASP A 229 -8.87 -4.69 26.98
C ASP A 229 -9.92 -5.65 26.39
N SER A 230 -9.53 -6.88 26.02
CA SER A 230 -10.46 -7.89 25.52
C SER A 230 -11.24 -8.51 26.68
N GLU A 231 -12.55 -8.69 26.50
CA GLU A 231 -13.41 -9.43 27.42
C GLU A 231 -13.43 -10.93 27.14
N ALA A 232 -12.59 -11.41 26.21
CA ALA A 232 -12.55 -12.82 25.85
C ALA A 232 -11.75 -13.63 26.89
N ASP A 233 -12.18 -14.86 27.16
CA ASP A 233 -11.35 -15.81 27.92
C ASP A 233 -10.01 -16.06 27.21
N GLU A 234 -8.92 -16.27 27.94
CA GLU A 234 -7.59 -16.55 27.36
C GLU A 234 -7.16 -15.46 26.36
N ASP A 235 -7.42 -14.19 26.69
CA ASP A 235 -7.15 -13.02 25.86
C ASP A 235 -5.66 -12.90 25.52
N VAL A 236 -4.78 -13.06 26.50
CA VAL A 236 -3.32 -13.02 26.32
C VAL A 236 -2.85 -14.15 25.40
N GLU A 237 -3.40 -15.36 25.55
CA GLU A 237 -3.08 -16.51 24.69
C GLU A 237 -3.51 -16.27 23.23
N LYS A 238 -4.65 -15.61 23.01
CA LYS A 238 -5.10 -15.20 21.67
C LYS A 238 -4.17 -14.16 21.05
N ILE A 239 -3.70 -13.18 21.82
CA ILE A 239 -2.68 -12.22 21.37
C ILE A 239 -1.38 -12.95 21.01
N ILE A 240 -0.95 -13.92 21.82
CA ILE A 240 0.23 -14.74 21.53
C ILE A 240 0.04 -15.50 20.21
N ALA A 241 -1.11 -16.14 19.98
CA ALA A 241 -1.39 -16.86 18.74
C ALA A 241 -1.37 -15.93 17.51
N MET A 242 -1.90 -14.73 17.65
CA MET A 242 -1.85 -13.66 16.65
C MET A 242 -0.41 -13.24 16.31
N MET A 243 0.44 -13.04 17.33
CA MET A 243 1.86 -12.73 17.14
C MET A 243 2.62 -13.91 16.50
N GLU A 244 2.30 -15.14 16.89
CA GLU A 244 2.88 -16.35 16.30
C GLU A 244 2.53 -16.53 14.83
N MET A 245 1.31 -16.17 14.41
CA MET A 245 0.90 -16.24 13.02
C MET A 245 1.80 -15.38 12.13
N VAL A 246 2.12 -14.16 12.57
CA VAL A 246 3.05 -13.27 11.88
C VAL A 246 4.49 -13.82 11.96
N TRP A 247 4.91 -14.25 13.15
CA TRP A 247 6.27 -14.74 13.38
C TRP A 247 6.61 -16.03 12.60
N LYS A 248 5.67 -16.97 12.51
CA LYS A 248 5.86 -18.21 11.72
C LYS A 248 5.59 -17.97 10.23
N GLY A 249 4.78 -16.97 9.90
CA GLY A 249 4.45 -16.60 8.53
C GLY A 249 5.64 -16.07 7.73
N HIS A 250 6.52 -15.28 8.38
CA HIS A 250 7.73 -14.74 7.71
C HIS A 250 8.94 -15.68 7.75
N TYR A 251 9.14 -16.46 8.83
CA TYR A 251 10.17 -17.48 8.93
C TYR A 251 9.66 -18.84 8.45
N ARG A 252 9.45 -18.97 7.14
CA ARG A 252 9.41 -20.28 6.49
C ARG A 252 10.85 -20.71 6.13
N HIS A 253 11.71 -20.85 7.14
CA HIS A 253 12.92 -21.68 7.02
C HIS A 253 12.48 -23.15 7.08
N GLY A 254 12.92 -24.09 6.26
CA GLY A 254 13.85 -24.10 5.15
C GLY A 254 13.99 -25.56 4.72
N ASP A 255 14.03 -25.81 3.42
CA ASP A 255 14.90 -26.85 2.91
C ASP A 255 16.05 -26.07 2.26
N GLU A 256 17.30 -26.43 2.56
CA GLU A 256 18.52 -25.66 2.24
C GLU A 256 18.73 -25.41 0.73
N THR A 257 17.82 -25.91 -0.11
CA THR A 257 17.84 -25.79 -1.55
C THR A 257 16.95 -24.66 -2.12
N LYS A 258 15.96 -24.12 -1.38
CA LYS A 258 15.10 -23.00 -1.85
C LYS A 258 14.50 -22.15 -0.71
N PRO A 259 14.62 -20.81 -0.72
CA PRO A 259 13.82 -19.95 0.16
C PRO A 259 12.34 -20.13 -0.18
N ILE A 260 11.51 -20.54 0.80
CA ILE A 260 10.07 -20.63 0.60
C ILE A 260 9.53 -19.20 0.45
N GLN A 261 9.06 -18.87 -0.75
CA GLN A 261 8.47 -17.57 -1.05
C GLN A 261 7.09 -17.46 -0.40
N VAL A 262 6.83 -16.37 0.33
CA VAL A 262 5.48 -16.03 0.79
C VAL A 262 4.64 -15.60 -0.42
N SER A 263 3.40 -16.08 -0.54
CA SER A 263 2.49 -15.61 -1.59
C SER A 263 2.03 -14.18 -1.32
N ALA A 264 1.64 -13.43 -2.37
CA ALA A 264 1.11 -12.07 -2.21
C ALA A 264 -0.03 -12.01 -1.18
N THR A 265 -1.07 -12.84 -1.35
CA THR A 265 -2.18 -12.93 -0.40
C THR A 265 -1.74 -13.33 1.02
N GLY A 266 -0.72 -14.19 1.16
CA GLY A 266 -0.17 -14.54 2.46
C GLY A 266 0.51 -13.35 3.14
N ALA A 267 1.25 -12.53 2.39
CA ALA A 267 1.87 -11.32 2.88
C ALA A 267 0.82 -10.25 3.24
N GLU A 268 -0.22 -10.08 2.42
CA GLU A 268 -1.34 -9.17 2.72
C GLU A 268 -1.98 -9.53 4.08
N MET A 269 -2.28 -10.80 4.32
CA MET A 269 -2.82 -11.27 5.61
C MET A 269 -1.87 -10.94 6.77
N ILE A 270 -0.56 -11.16 6.60
CA ILE A 270 0.45 -10.87 7.62
C ILE A 270 0.50 -9.38 7.92
N VAL A 271 0.48 -8.52 6.89
CA VAL A 271 0.50 -7.06 7.08
C VAL A 271 -0.76 -6.57 7.76
N GLN A 272 -1.94 -7.04 7.36
CA GLN A 272 -3.21 -6.70 8.01
C GLN A 272 -3.21 -7.06 9.51
N GLN A 273 -2.73 -8.26 9.82
CA GLN A 273 -2.58 -8.75 11.18
C GLN A 273 -1.58 -7.89 11.99
N ALA A 274 -0.45 -7.51 11.38
CA ALA A 274 0.53 -6.63 11.99
C ALA A 274 -0.02 -5.23 12.25
N SER A 275 -0.80 -4.66 11.31
CA SER A 275 -1.47 -3.37 11.49
C SER A 275 -2.34 -3.35 12.75
N LEU A 276 -3.10 -4.43 12.99
CA LEU A 276 -3.94 -4.57 14.18
C LEU A 276 -3.12 -4.67 15.47
N LEU A 277 -2.08 -5.52 15.49
CA LEU A 277 -1.21 -5.68 16.66
C LEU A 277 -0.48 -4.38 17.01
N VAL A 278 0.10 -3.69 16.01
CA VAL A 278 0.75 -2.39 16.19
C VAL A 278 -0.23 -1.38 16.76
N HIS A 279 -1.45 -1.31 16.22
CA HIS A 279 -2.49 -0.43 16.76
C HIS A 279 -2.79 -0.73 18.24
N TRP A 280 -2.97 -2.00 18.61
CA TRP A 280 -3.26 -2.39 20.00
C TRP A 280 -2.13 -2.08 20.98
N PHE A 281 -0.87 -2.37 20.62
CA PHE A 281 0.27 -2.03 21.47
C PHE A 281 0.41 -0.53 21.67
N ARG A 282 0.26 0.26 20.60
CA ARG A 282 0.35 1.73 20.66
C ARG A 282 -0.79 2.34 21.48
N ALA A 283 -1.99 1.76 21.37
CA ALA A 283 -3.15 2.20 22.13
C ALA A 283 -3.13 1.73 23.61
N GLY A 284 -2.10 0.99 24.04
CA GLY A 284 -2.00 0.50 25.42
C GLY A 284 -3.02 -0.58 25.76
N ARG A 285 -3.65 -1.20 24.75
CA ARG A 285 -4.67 -2.25 24.94
C ARG A 285 -4.10 -3.59 25.38
N ILE A 286 -2.78 -3.73 25.32
CA ILE A 286 -2.00 -4.84 25.86
C ILE A 286 -0.96 -4.19 26.77
N ARG A 287 -0.95 -4.56 28.06
CA ARG A 287 -0.10 -3.90 29.06
C ARG A 287 0.20 -4.83 30.23
N LEU A 288 1.21 -4.47 31.01
CA LEU A 288 1.48 -5.13 32.27
C LEU A 288 0.31 -4.85 33.24
N ALA A 289 -0.16 -5.89 33.93
CA ALA A 289 -1.19 -5.81 34.96
C ALA A 289 -0.72 -5.06 36.22
#